data_AF-A0A925JU49-F1
#
_entry.id   AF-A0A925JU49-F1
#
_cell.length_a   1.000
_cell.length_b   1.000
_cell.length_c   1.000
_cell.angle_alpha   90.00
_cell.angle_beta   90.00
_cell.angle_gamma   90.00
#
_symmetry.space_group_name_H-M   'P 1'
#
loop_
_entity.id
_entity.type
_entity.pdbx_description
1 polymer ?
#
loop_
_entity_poly.entity_id
_entity_poly.type
_entity_poly.pdbx_seq_one_letter_code
_entity_poly.pdbx_strand_id
1 'polypeptide(L)'
;MRRRLITILFLVAHTSEAFARPQTGTPAGSADDPDKKLATIEGRLTDASTGEPVGKATLSLMQIRSPGVMTMGPPPSVVAPSDAGGDFSFRNLEPGVYTLSAEKAGYVRQQYGSRNGQFGPGSNITVKGGDKVASIDFKIPKQAVITGKVVDEDGEPVANAMVSVMRNQPFGRQPQMLGGNGTNDLGDFRIANLTPGKYLIRAQKGSFGPAVAATVSAEDGKDKPRLDYVPTFYPNATDVTSAAAITLISGQQLSGLDIQLKKGRVYSVSGRLNRVAPGTRVQITAQPKTNGRTGAYFGFGGGVTVRQVGSFALPSVQPGLYSL
;
A
#
# COMPACT_ATOMS: atom_id res chain seq x y z
N MET A 1 -49.18 -17.99 92.59
CA MET A 1 -48.19 -18.94 93.16
C MET A 1 -47.73 -19.89 92.04
N ARG A 2 -46.39 -20.00 91.84
CA ARG A 2 -45.53 -21.11 91.32
C ARG A 2 -46.16 -22.21 90.42
N ARG A 3 -45.56 -22.78 89.37
CA ARG A 3 -44.22 -22.74 88.72
C ARG A 3 -44.29 -23.50 87.37
N ARG A 4 -43.64 -22.95 86.32
CA ARG A 4 -42.80 -23.54 85.24
C ARG A 4 -43.21 -24.78 84.41
N LEU A 5 -43.12 -24.64 83.08
CA LEU A 5 -42.19 -25.43 82.23
C LEU A 5 -41.85 -24.69 80.91
N ILE A 6 -40.65 -24.97 80.38
CA ILE A 6 -39.91 -24.33 79.28
C ILE A 6 -40.08 -25.17 78.01
N THR A 7 -40.23 -24.55 76.83
CA THR A 7 -39.76 -25.13 75.55
C THR A 7 -39.32 -24.02 74.57
N ILE A 8 -38.19 -24.29 73.94
CA ILE A 8 -37.28 -23.45 73.16
C ILE A 8 -37.81 -23.19 71.73
N LEU A 9 -37.67 -21.95 71.25
CA LEU A 9 -37.87 -21.60 69.83
C LEU A 9 -36.54 -21.08 69.26
N PHE A 10 -36.00 -21.80 68.27
CA PHE A 10 -34.79 -21.42 67.56
C PHE A 10 -35.07 -20.27 66.58
N LEU A 11 -34.38 -19.15 66.79
CA LEU A 11 -34.32 -18.00 65.90
C LEU A 11 -33.02 -18.12 65.08
N VAL A 12 -33.11 -18.26 63.75
CA VAL A 12 -31.95 -18.09 62.87
C VAL A 12 -32.20 -16.87 62.00
N ALA A 13 -31.60 -15.76 62.43
CA ALA A 13 -31.48 -14.54 61.66
C ALA A 13 -30.47 -14.75 60.52
N HIS A 14 -30.84 -14.37 59.29
CA HIS A 14 -29.93 -14.37 58.15
C HIS A 14 -29.01 -13.14 58.23
N THR A 15 -27.81 -13.32 58.77
CA THR A 15 -26.71 -12.37 58.60
C THR A 15 -25.99 -12.69 57.28
N SER A 16 -26.12 -11.80 56.30
CA SER A 16 -25.32 -11.85 55.08
C SER A 16 -23.87 -11.48 55.42
N GLU A 17 -22.99 -12.49 55.53
CA GLU A 17 -21.55 -12.25 55.54
C GLU A 17 -21.09 -11.97 54.11
N ALA A 18 -20.69 -10.73 53.86
CA ALA A 18 -19.92 -10.38 52.68
C ALA A 18 -18.56 -11.09 52.77
N PHE A 19 -18.34 -12.08 51.90
CA PHE A 19 -17.00 -12.63 51.68
C PHE A 19 -16.10 -11.54 51.09
N ALA A 20 -15.35 -10.86 51.95
CA ALA A 20 -14.20 -10.06 51.55
C ALA A 20 -13.15 -11.00 50.95
N ARG A 21 -13.00 -10.98 49.62
CA ARG A 21 -11.82 -11.55 48.97
C ARG A 21 -10.60 -10.74 49.42
N PRO A 22 -9.52 -11.36 49.92
CA PRO A 22 -8.27 -10.64 50.12
C PRO A 22 -7.82 -10.07 48.76
N GLN A 23 -7.71 -8.74 48.69
CA GLN A 23 -7.04 -8.06 47.59
C GLN A 23 -5.53 -8.34 47.72
N THR A 24 -5.08 -9.44 47.15
CA THR A 24 -3.66 -9.67 46.88
C THR A 24 -3.34 -9.13 45.49
N GLY A 25 -2.45 -8.13 45.47
CA GLY A 25 -1.75 -7.68 44.27
C GLY A 25 -2.44 -6.54 43.53
N THR A 26 -2.13 -5.32 43.94
CA THR A 26 -1.86 -4.23 42.97
C THR A 26 -1.08 -4.84 41.80
N PRO A 27 -1.47 -4.66 40.52
CA PRO A 27 -0.53 -4.89 39.43
C PRO A 27 0.58 -3.88 39.67
N ALA A 28 1.68 -4.35 40.26
CA ALA A 28 2.91 -3.61 40.32
C ALA A 28 3.14 -3.12 38.90
N GLY A 29 3.16 -1.79 38.73
CA GLY A 29 3.73 -1.20 37.54
C GLY A 29 5.04 -1.92 37.32
N SER A 30 5.25 -2.41 36.09
CA SER A 30 6.53 -2.94 35.65
C SER A 30 7.58 -1.92 36.04
N ALA A 31 8.25 -2.21 37.16
CA ALA A 31 9.32 -1.41 37.69
C ALA A 31 10.35 -1.29 36.57
N ASP A 32 10.77 -0.05 36.31
CA ASP A 32 12.01 0.23 35.60
C ASP A 32 13.08 -0.72 36.16
N ASP A 33 13.54 -1.64 35.31
CA ASP A 33 14.78 -2.35 35.57
C ASP A 33 15.89 -1.29 35.57
N PRO A 34 16.53 -0.98 36.72
CA PRO A 34 17.48 0.10 36.84
C PRO A 34 18.75 -0.11 35.99
N ASP A 35 18.97 -1.33 35.47
CA ASP A 35 20.06 -1.67 34.55
C ASP A 35 19.64 -1.70 33.08
N LYS A 36 18.36 -1.44 32.77
CA LYS A 36 17.88 -1.30 31.39
C LYS A 36 18.34 0.04 30.83
N LYS A 37 19.58 0.05 30.36
CA LYS A 37 20.17 1.21 29.71
C LYS A 37 19.35 1.58 28.48
N LEU A 38 18.57 2.65 28.59
CA LEU A 38 17.81 3.18 27.46
C LEU A 38 18.74 3.92 26.51
N ALA A 39 18.40 3.88 25.24
CA ALA A 39 19.16 4.51 24.19
C ALA A 39 18.45 5.75 23.64
N THR A 40 19.22 6.56 22.91
CA THR A 40 18.73 7.76 22.23
C THR A 40 19.17 7.75 20.78
N ILE A 41 18.27 8.13 19.87
CA ILE A 41 18.57 8.36 18.46
C ILE A 41 18.33 9.84 18.17
N GLU A 42 19.34 10.51 17.60
CA GLU A 42 19.29 11.92 17.21
C GLU A 42 19.75 12.08 15.77
N GLY A 43 19.15 13.04 15.08
CA GLY A 43 19.49 13.30 13.69
C GLY A 43 18.89 14.58 13.17
N ARG A 44 19.14 14.81 11.88
CA ARG A 44 18.66 15.97 11.15
C ARG A 44 17.96 15.53 9.88
N LEU A 45 16.79 16.12 9.66
CA LEU A 45 15.97 15.92 8.48
C LEU A 45 16.20 17.07 7.51
N THR A 46 16.64 16.74 6.29
CA THR A 46 16.93 17.71 5.24
C THR A 46 16.21 17.38 3.94
N ASP A 47 16.01 18.41 3.11
CA ASP A 47 15.48 18.27 1.77
C ASP A 47 16.54 17.61 0.89
N ALA A 48 16.19 16.49 0.25
CA ALA A 48 17.14 15.73 -0.56
C ALA A 48 17.70 16.50 -1.76
N SER A 49 17.01 17.55 -2.23
CA SER A 49 17.42 18.37 -3.37
C SER A 49 18.12 19.67 -2.99
N THR A 50 17.61 20.39 -1.98
CA THR A 50 18.18 21.70 -1.59
C THR A 50 19.14 21.61 -0.42
N GLY A 51 19.12 20.52 0.36
CA GLY A 51 19.85 20.40 1.62
C GLY A 51 19.29 21.25 2.75
N GLU A 52 18.20 21.97 2.52
CA GLU A 52 17.56 22.80 3.53
C GLU A 52 16.96 21.96 4.66
N PRO A 53 16.96 22.47 5.91
CA PRO A 53 16.33 21.78 7.02
C PRO A 53 14.82 21.65 6.83
N VAL A 54 14.30 20.46 7.16
CA VAL A 54 12.87 20.17 7.05
C VAL A 54 12.25 20.09 8.43
N GLY A 55 11.73 21.22 8.89
CA GLY A 55 11.01 21.28 10.17
C GLY A 55 9.54 20.88 10.08
N LYS A 56 8.94 20.59 11.24
CA LYS A 56 7.53 20.16 11.40
C LYS A 56 7.18 18.91 10.60
N ALA A 57 8.16 18.04 10.36
CA ALA A 57 7.90 16.71 9.81
C ALA A 57 7.58 15.75 10.96
N THR A 58 6.78 14.73 10.67
CA THR A 58 6.51 13.64 11.61
C THR A 58 7.48 12.51 11.31
N LEU A 59 8.33 12.16 12.27
CA LEU A 59 9.20 10.99 12.19
C LEU A 59 8.60 9.86 13.03
N SER A 60 8.55 8.67 12.45
CA SER A 60 8.10 7.44 13.12
C SER A 60 9.24 6.44 13.14
N LEU A 61 9.58 6.00 14.35
CA LEU A 61 10.56 4.98 14.63
C LEU A 61 9.83 3.71 15.06
N MET A 62 9.88 2.67 14.22
CA MET A 62 9.18 1.40 14.45
C MET A 62 10.19 0.29 14.73
N GLN A 63 10.03 -0.40 15.87
CA GLN A 63 10.88 -1.52 16.24
C GLN A 63 10.55 -2.74 15.37
N ILE A 64 11.56 -3.31 14.73
CA ILE A 64 11.44 -4.55 13.98
C ILE A 64 11.39 -5.69 14.98
N ARG A 65 10.28 -6.44 14.97
CA ARG A 65 10.16 -7.65 15.78
C ARG A 65 11.13 -8.71 15.28
N SER A 66 11.87 -9.32 16.21
CA SER A 66 12.68 -10.49 15.90
C SER A 66 11.79 -11.61 15.32
N PRO A 67 12.22 -12.27 14.23
CA PRO A 67 11.51 -13.44 13.72
C PRO A 67 11.31 -14.47 14.85
N GLY A 68 10.06 -14.90 15.07
CA GLY A 68 9.70 -15.89 16.09
C GLY A 68 9.06 -15.36 17.38
N VAL A 69 8.99 -14.04 17.58
CA VAL A 69 8.28 -13.45 18.73
C VAL A 69 6.81 -13.19 18.38
N MET A 70 5.90 -14.07 18.81
CA MET A 70 4.46 -13.88 18.67
C MET A 70 3.92 -12.89 19.71
N THR A 71 4.00 -11.59 19.40
CA THR A 71 3.33 -10.53 20.18
C THR A 71 2.01 -10.16 19.52
N MET A 72 0.90 -10.25 20.28
CA MET A 72 -0.40 -9.73 19.86
C MET A 72 -0.35 -8.19 19.92
N GLY A 73 -0.39 -7.53 18.77
CA GLY A 73 -0.41 -6.06 18.66
C GLY A 73 0.46 -5.49 17.53
N PRO A 74 0.32 -4.20 17.19
CA PRO A 74 1.25 -3.51 16.30
C PRO A 74 2.66 -3.49 16.93
N PRO A 75 3.73 -3.51 16.12
CA PRO A 75 5.08 -3.35 16.64
C PRO A 75 5.19 -2.02 17.42
N PRO A 76 6.01 -1.95 18.48
CA PRO A 76 6.26 -0.71 19.21
C PRO A 76 6.72 0.37 18.23
N SER A 77 6.08 1.53 18.29
CA SER A 77 6.48 2.69 17.50
C SER A 77 6.46 3.95 18.33
N VAL A 78 7.47 4.78 18.13
CA VAL A 78 7.59 6.11 18.75
C VAL A 78 7.51 7.14 17.65
N VAL A 79 6.83 8.25 17.91
CA VAL A 79 6.70 9.37 16.97
C VAL A 79 7.35 10.59 17.59
N ALA A 80 8.12 11.32 16.80
CA ALA A 80 8.74 12.58 17.19
C ALA A 80 8.64 13.59 16.03
N PRO A 81 8.32 14.87 16.30
CA PRO A 81 8.40 15.91 15.29
C PRO A 81 9.84 16.35 15.06
N SER A 82 10.16 16.84 13.86
CA SER A 82 11.35 17.66 13.64
C SER A 82 11.11 19.13 14.03
N ASP A 83 12.11 19.76 14.61
CA ASP A 83 12.08 21.18 14.97
C ASP A 83 12.29 22.11 13.76
N ALA A 84 12.35 23.43 13.97
CA ALA A 84 12.56 24.39 12.88
C ALA A 84 13.94 24.24 12.18
N GLY A 85 14.95 23.71 12.88
CA GLY A 85 16.29 23.41 12.37
C GLY A 85 16.37 22.07 11.63
N GLY A 86 15.27 21.31 11.59
CA GLY A 86 15.17 19.97 11.02
C GLY A 86 15.65 18.88 11.98
N ASP A 87 16.05 19.23 13.20
CA ASP A 87 16.60 18.28 14.15
C ASP A 87 15.46 17.48 14.81
N PHE A 88 15.74 16.21 15.11
CA PHE A 88 14.80 15.30 15.76
C PHE A 88 15.51 14.41 16.78
N SER A 89 14.79 14.02 17.83
CA SER A 89 15.32 13.14 18.87
C SER A 89 14.28 12.13 19.35
N PHE A 90 14.68 10.87 19.44
CA PHE A 90 13.95 9.79 20.08
C PHE A 90 14.69 9.37 21.34
N ARG A 91 14.04 9.47 22.49
CA ARG A 91 14.59 9.13 23.81
C ARG A 91 13.91 7.88 24.36
N ASN A 92 14.51 7.31 25.40
CA ASN A 92 13.95 6.17 26.13
C ASN A 92 13.72 4.94 25.25
N LEU A 93 14.62 4.70 24.29
CA LEU A 93 14.52 3.58 23.36
C LEU A 93 15.06 2.30 23.98
N GLU A 94 14.31 1.22 23.83
CA GLU A 94 14.80 -0.10 24.22
C GLU A 94 15.89 -0.58 23.25
N PRO A 95 16.83 -1.42 23.70
CA PRO A 95 17.75 -2.11 22.80
C PRO A 95 16.97 -2.90 21.74
N GLY A 96 17.34 -2.78 20.47
CA GLY A 96 16.63 -3.43 19.39
C GLY A 96 17.02 -2.93 18.02
N VAL A 97 16.31 -3.45 17.01
CA VAL A 97 16.46 -3.03 15.62
C VAL A 97 15.26 -2.19 15.25
N TYR A 98 15.49 -1.00 14.71
CA TYR A 98 14.45 -0.04 14.36
C TYR A 98 14.47 0.32 12.89
N THR A 99 13.31 0.69 12.36
CA THR A 99 13.16 1.37 11.07
C THR A 99 12.70 2.79 11.33
N LEU A 100 13.34 3.75 10.68
CA LEU A 100 12.98 5.16 10.75
C LEU A 100 12.27 5.58 9.46
N SER A 101 11.14 6.25 9.59
CA SER A 101 10.42 6.86 8.47
C SER A 101 10.05 8.30 8.78
N ALA A 102 9.98 9.13 7.75
CA ALA A 102 9.57 10.52 7.87
C ALA A 102 8.45 10.82 6.88
N GLU A 103 7.51 11.65 7.32
CA GLU A 103 6.41 12.16 6.50
C GLU A 103 6.19 13.64 6.79
N LYS A 104 5.90 14.39 5.73
CA LYS A 104 5.55 15.81 5.79
C LYS A 104 4.71 16.16 4.56
N ALA A 105 3.72 17.03 4.74
CA ALA A 105 2.96 17.56 3.60
C ALA A 105 3.92 18.23 2.59
N GLY A 106 3.77 17.89 1.31
CA GLY A 106 4.67 18.37 0.25
C GLY A 106 5.92 17.50 0.03
N TYR A 107 6.14 16.47 0.84
CA TYR A 107 7.25 15.53 0.71
C TYR A 107 6.74 14.11 0.52
N VAL A 108 7.53 13.28 -0.15
CA VAL A 108 7.21 11.85 -0.26
C VAL A 108 7.58 11.17 1.05
N ARG A 109 6.67 10.35 1.59
CA ARG A 109 6.99 9.50 2.74
C ARG A 109 8.14 8.57 2.39
N GLN A 110 9.19 8.58 3.22
CA GLN A 110 10.38 7.80 2.95
C GLN A 110 10.84 7.06 4.20
N GLN A 111 11.45 5.90 4.00
CA GLN A 111 12.22 5.20 5.03
C GLN A 111 13.68 5.64 4.95
N TYR A 112 14.31 5.84 6.10
CA TYR A 112 15.73 6.16 6.20
C TYR A 112 16.56 5.11 5.45
N GLY A 113 17.56 5.56 4.68
CA GLY A 113 18.40 4.68 3.87
C GLY A 113 17.74 4.03 2.65
N SER A 114 16.44 4.25 2.41
CA SER A 114 15.78 3.74 1.19
C SER A 114 16.30 4.45 -0.05
N ARG A 115 16.78 3.66 -1.02
CA ARG A 115 17.22 4.14 -2.35
C ARG A 115 16.09 4.18 -3.39
N ASN A 116 14.94 3.56 -3.09
CA ASN A 116 13.81 3.42 -4.01
C ASN A 116 12.53 4.13 -3.52
N GLY A 117 12.67 5.13 -2.65
CA GLY A 117 11.55 5.91 -2.13
C GLY A 117 10.67 5.12 -1.15
N GLN A 118 9.36 5.38 -1.16
CA GLN A 118 8.39 4.88 -0.18
C GLN A 118 8.31 3.34 -0.07
N PHE A 119 8.65 2.61 -1.14
CA PHE A 119 8.54 1.15 -1.20
C PHE A 119 9.90 0.42 -1.25
N GLY A 120 11.00 1.16 -1.17
CA GLY A 120 12.33 0.55 -1.05
C GLY A 120 12.59 0.06 0.38
N PRO A 121 13.40 -0.99 0.57
CA PRO A 121 13.83 -1.36 1.90
C PRO A 121 14.63 -0.20 2.51
N GLY A 122 14.19 0.29 3.67
CA GLY A 122 14.98 1.19 4.50
C GLY A 122 16.20 0.50 5.11
N SER A 123 17.09 1.30 5.66
CA SER A 123 18.19 0.84 6.51
C SER A 123 17.70 0.65 7.94
N ASN A 124 18.06 -0.50 8.50
CA ASN A 124 17.82 -0.79 9.90
C ASN A 124 18.80 -0.01 10.78
N ILE A 125 18.30 0.52 11.89
CA ILE A 125 19.10 1.17 12.92
C ILE A 125 19.13 0.22 14.11
N THR A 126 20.28 -0.40 14.36
CA THR A 126 20.48 -1.28 15.52
C THR A 126 20.97 -0.44 16.69
N VAL A 127 20.31 -0.60 17.83
CA VAL A 127 20.54 0.16 19.05
C VAL A 127 20.78 -0.80 20.20
N LYS A 128 21.86 -0.62 20.96
CA LYS A 128 22.16 -1.37 22.19
C LYS A 128 21.85 -0.53 23.41
N GLY A 129 21.86 -1.16 24.58
CA GLY A 129 21.53 -0.48 25.82
C GLY A 129 22.52 0.62 26.16
N GLY A 130 22.02 1.85 26.29
CA GLY A 130 22.83 3.05 26.59
C GLY A 130 23.46 3.70 25.36
N ASP A 131 23.18 3.18 24.15
CA ASP A 131 23.70 3.78 22.92
C ASP A 131 23.13 5.19 22.72
N LYS A 132 24.01 6.09 22.30
CA LYS A 132 23.64 7.40 21.76
C LYS A 132 23.96 7.40 20.28
N VAL A 133 22.98 7.06 19.46
CA VAL A 133 23.10 7.14 18.01
C VAL A 133 22.86 8.59 17.60
N ALA A 134 23.94 9.36 17.53
CA ALA A 134 23.92 10.73 17.04
C ALA A 134 24.20 10.78 15.52
N SER A 135 23.77 11.86 14.86
CA SER A 135 24.12 12.19 13.46
C SER A 135 23.43 11.37 12.37
N ILE A 136 22.16 10.98 12.57
CA ILE A 136 21.36 10.46 11.45
C ILE A 136 21.07 11.59 10.46
N ASP A 137 21.73 11.58 9.29
CA ASP A 137 21.42 12.49 8.17
C ASP A 137 20.29 11.89 7.32
N PHE A 138 19.06 12.31 7.58
CA PHE A 138 17.89 11.81 6.88
C PHE A 138 17.46 12.81 5.80
N LYS A 139 17.59 12.40 4.53
CA LYS A 139 17.15 13.16 3.37
C LYS A 139 15.80 12.68 2.85
N ILE A 140 14.88 13.62 2.64
CA ILE A 140 13.57 13.34 2.02
C ILE A 140 13.30 14.26 0.80
N PRO A 141 12.81 13.73 -0.33
CA PRO A 141 12.53 14.51 -1.51
C PRO A 141 11.16 15.19 -1.43
N LYS A 142 11.07 16.40 -1.98
CA LYS A 142 9.78 17.04 -2.25
C LYS A 142 9.01 16.20 -3.27
N GLN A 143 7.71 16.07 -3.05
CA GLN A 143 6.86 15.33 -3.98
C GLN A 143 6.77 16.07 -5.33
N ALA A 144 6.77 15.31 -6.42
CA ALA A 144 6.40 15.76 -7.73
C ALA A 144 4.93 15.42 -8.03
N VAL A 145 4.33 16.18 -8.94
CA VAL A 145 2.94 16.04 -9.38
C VAL A 145 2.89 16.04 -10.90
N ILE A 146 2.13 15.11 -11.45
CA ILE A 146 1.80 15.02 -12.87
C ILE A 146 0.32 15.36 -13.03
N THR A 147 0.01 16.22 -14.01
CA THR A 147 -1.36 16.57 -14.42
C THR A 147 -1.47 16.55 -15.94
N GLY A 148 -2.66 16.21 -16.44
CA GLY A 148 -2.93 16.13 -17.86
C GLY A 148 -4.35 15.68 -18.15
N LYS A 149 -4.64 15.40 -19.43
CA LYS A 149 -5.95 14.97 -19.91
C LYS A 149 -5.86 13.65 -20.67
N VAL A 150 -6.87 12.80 -20.54
CA VAL A 150 -7.07 11.65 -21.42
C VAL A 150 -8.19 11.98 -22.39
N VAL A 151 -7.89 11.90 -23.67
CA VAL A 151 -8.84 12.07 -24.78
C VAL A 151 -8.86 10.82 -25.64
N ASP A 152 -9.89 10.61 -26.44
CA ASP A 152 -9.92 9.54 -27.44
C ASP A 152 -9.39 10.00 -28.80
N GLU A 153 -9.54 9.17 -29.82
CA GLU A 153 -9.03 9.45 -31.17
C GLU A 153 -9.73 10.63 -31.84
N ASP A 154 -10.96 10.92 -31.43
CA ASP A 154 -11.79 12.03 -31.91
C ASP A 154 -11.54 13.32 -31.10
N GLY A 155 -10.72 13.23 -30.05
CA GLY A 155 -10.40 14.34 -29.14
C GLY A 155 -11.41 14.50 -28.01
N GLU A 156 -12.35 13.56 -27.85
CA GLU A 156 -13.35 13.62 -26.78
C GLU A 156 -12.74 13.24 -25.44
N PRO A 157 -13.08 13.93 -24.33
CA PRO A 157 -12.56 13.61 -23.01
C PRO A 157 -13.03 12.23 -22.55
N VAL A 158 -12.08 11.43 -22.06
CA VAL A 158 -12.36 10.07 -21.61
C VAL A 158 -12.47 10.06 -20.08
N ALA A 159 -13.71 10.01 -19.58
CA ALA A 159 -13.99 9.88 -18.16
C ALA A 159 -13.75 8.45 -17.63
N ASN A 160 -13.42 8.34 -16.33
CA ASN A 160 -13.17 7.10 -15.59
C ASN A 160 -12.06 6.21 -16.20
N ALA A 161 -11.13 6.79 -16.95
CA ALA A 161 -9.92 6.11 -17.38
C ALA A 161 -8.94 6.02 -16.21
N MET A 162 -8.38 4.84 -15.98
CA MET A 162 -7.35 4.66 -14.96
C MET A 162 -5.99 5.08 -15.53
N VAL A 163 -5.41 6.13 -14.97
CA VAL A 163 -4.07 6.61 -15.33
C VAL A 163 -3.08 6.12 -14.28
N SER A 164 -1.95 5.60 -14.72
CA SER A 164 -0.94 4.97 -13.87
C SER A 164 0.46 5.45 -14.21
N VAL A 165 1.26 5.70 -13.18
CA VAL A 165 2.67 6.09 -13.33
C VAL A 165 3.57 4.92 -12.93
N MET A 166 4.45 4.55 -13.85
CA MET A 166 5.31 3.37 -13.75
C MET A 166 6.76 3.81 -13.80
N ARG A 167 7.59 3.40 -12.83
CA ARG A 167 9.03 3.66 -12.90
C ARG A 167 9.67 2.68 -13.86
N ASN A 168 10.43 3.19 -14.84
CA ASN A 168 11.20 2.32 -15.73
C ASN A 168 12.37 1.73 -14.92
N GLN A 169 12.25 0.48 -14.46
CA GLN A 169 13.33 -0.19 -13.74
C GLN A 169 14.24 -0.90 -14.76
N PRO A 170 15.56 -0.67 -14.74
CA PRO A 170 16.48 -1.42 -15.58
C PRO A 170 16.55 -2.89 -15.13
N PHE A 171 16.44 -3.79 -16.11
CA PHE A 171 16.69 -5.24 -16.04
C PHE A 171 15.80 -6.08 -15.10
N GLY A 172 14.83 -6.78 -15.69
CA GLY A 172 14.20 -7.99 -15.12
C GLY A 172 13.30 -7.77 -13.90
N ARG A 173 13.21 -6.54 -13.38
CA ARG A 173 12.30 -6.17 -12.30
C ARG A 173 11.07 -5.47 -12.84
N GLN A 174 9.92 -5.88 -12.33
CA GLN A 174 8.62 -5.43 -12.79
C GLN A 174 8.44 -3.93 -12.50
N PRO A 175 7.82 -3.16 -13.42
CA PRO A 175 7.54 -1.76 -13.16
C PRO A 175 6.63 -1.65 -11.95
N GLN A 176 7.10 -0.92 -10.94
CA GLN A 176 6.33 -0.68 -9.75
C GLN A 176 5.29 0.40 -10.03
N MET A 177 4.02 0.10 -9.80
CA MET A 177 2.97 1.10 -9.80
C MET A 177 3.15 1.98 -8.56
N LEU A 178 3.41 3.27 -8.77
CA LEU A 178 3.67 4.21 -7.68
C LEU A 178 2.44 5.04 -7.32
N GLY A 179 1.45 5.07 -8.21
CA GLY A 179 0.19 5.75 -8.03
C GLY A 179 -0.65 5.66 -9.30
N GLY A 180 -1.96 5.79 -9.14
CA GLY A 180 -2.88 5.93 -10.23
C GLY A 180 -4.15 6.63 -9.78
N ASN A 181 -4.75 7.40 -10.67
CA ASN A 181 -6.01 8.07 -10.41
C ASN A 181 -6.93 7.89 -11.63
N GLY A 182 -8.24 7.83 -11.36
CA GLY A 182 -9.24 7.89 -12.42
C GLY A 182 -9.27 9.29 -13.02
N THR A 183 -9.57 9.40 -14.31
CA THR A 183 -9.93 10.68 -14.91
C THR A 183 -11.31 11.13 -14.45
N ASN A 184 -11.48 12.44 -14.26
CA ASN A 184 -12.80 13.02 -14.02
C ASN A 184 -13.67 13.01 -15.29
N ASP A 185 -14.87 13.59 -15.20
CA ASP A 185 -15.80 13.79 -16.30
C ASP A 185 -15.24 14.61 -17.47
N LEU A 186 -14.26 15.49 -17.20
CA LEU A 186 -13.53 16.28 -18.21
C LEU A 186 -12.28 15.58 -18.77
N GLY A 187 -12.04 14.32 -18.39
CA GLY A 187 -10.87 13.55 -18.80
C GLY A 187 -9.58 13.94 -18.07
N ASP A 188 -9.61 14.88 -17.12
CA ASP A 188 -8.43 15.34 -16.40
C ASP A 188 -7.98 14.34 -15.34
N PHE A 189 -6.66 14.20 -15.19
CA PHE A 189 -6.04 13.42 -14.13
C PHE A 189 -5.00 14.22 -13.36
N ARG A 190 -4.84 13.86 -12.08
CA ARG A 190 -3.77 14.35 -11.21
C ARG A 190 -3.18 13.20 -10.42
N ILE A 191 -1.86 13.05 -10.49
CA ILE A 191 -1.09 12.04 -9.77
C ILE A 191 0.00 12.76 -8.97
N ALA A 192 -0.11 12.70 -7.64
CA ALA A 192 0.82 13.32 -6.69
C ALA A 192 1.65 12.27 -5.95
N ASN A 193 2.45 12.70 -4.96
CA ASN A 193 3.35 11.83 -4.17
C ASN A 193 4.40 11.09 -5.01
N LEU A 194 4.82 11.66 -6.14
CA LEU A 194 5.84 11.05 -7.00
C LEU A 194 7.23 11.45 -6.54
N THR A 195 8.16 10.51 -6.51
CA THR A 195 9.58 10.82 -6.31
C THR A 195 10.22 11.36 -7.60
N PRO A 196 11.38 12.02 -7.51
CA PRO A 196 12.17 12.34 -8.69
C PRO A 196 12.61 11.07 -9.44
N GLY A 197 12.57 11.11 -10.76
CA GLY A 197 12.97 9.98 -11.59
C GLY A 197 12.35 9.95 -12.97
N LYS A 198 12.63 8.86 -13.69
CA LYS A 198 12.08 8.60 -15.03
C LYS A 198 10.88 7.66 -14.95
N TYR A 199 9.80 8.07 -15.61
CA TYR A 199 8.50 7.42 -15.57
C TYR A 199 7.92 7.19 -16.95
N LEU A 200 7.11 6.14 -17.05
CA LEU A 200 6.15 5.94 -18.13
C LEU A 200 4.76 6.20 -17.55
N ILE A 201 3.90 6.88 -18.32
CA ILE A 201 2.50 7.05 -17.97
C ILE A 201 1.67 6.16 -18.87
N ARG A 202 0.70 5.46 -18.29
CA ARG A 202 -0.27 4.68 -19.03
C ARG A 202 -1.69 5.05 -18.65
N ALA A 203 -2.56 5.15 -19.64
CA ALA A 203 -4.00 5.26 -19.47
C ALA A 203 -4.70 4.01 -20.02
N GLN A 204 -5.86 3.70 -19.45
CA GLN A 204 -6.75 2.64 -19.92
C GLN A 204 -8.17 2.87 -19.44
N LYS A 205 -9.15 2.45 -20.23
CA LYS A 205 -10.56 2.49 -19.89
C LYS A 205 -11.12 1.08 -20.03
N GLY A 206 -11.70 0.55 -18.96
CA GLY A 206 -12.14 -0.84 -18.87
C GLY A 206 -12.03 -1.38 -17.45
N SER A 207 -12.71 -2.50 -17.17
CA SER A 207 -12.88 -3.03 -15.81
C SER A 207 -11.55 -3.39 -15.14
N PHE A 208 -11.12 -2.57 -14.18
CA PHE A 208 -10.15 -2.93 -13.15
C PHE A 208 -10.88 -3.53 -11.96
N GLY A 209 -10.77 -4.85 -11.81
CA GLY A 209 -11.25 -5.58 -10.65
C GLY A 209 -11.52 -7.04 -11.01
N PRO A 210 -11.45 -7.97 -10.05
CA PRO A 210 -12.03 -9.29 -10.26
C PRO A 210 -13.50 -9.06 -10.58
N ALA A 211 -13.90 -9.29 -11.83
CA ALA A 211 -15.30 -9.46 -12.12
C ALA A 211 -15.72 -10.67 -11.27
N VAL A 212 -16.55 -10.43 -10.26
CA VAL A 212 -17.43 -11.51 -9.78
C VAL A 212 -18.13 -11.94 -11.06
N ALA A 213 -18.05 -13.24 -11.38
CA ALA A 213 -18.76 -13.78 -12.51
C ALA A 213 -20.25 -13.42 -12.34
N ALA A 214 -20.66 -12.25 -12.85
CA ALA A 214 -21.96 -12.12 -13.44
C ALA A 214 -21.96 -13.25 -14.44
N THR A 215 -22.87 -14.20 -14.26
CA THR A 215 -23.18 -15.20 -15.27
C THR A 215 -23.39 -14.42 -16.56
N VAL A 216 -22.34 -14.32 -17.36
CA VAL A 216 -22.44 -13.79 -18.71
C VAL A 216 -23.18 -14.91 -19.39
N SER A 217 -24.51 -14.79 -19.44
CA SER A 217 -25.32 -15.65 -20.30
C SER A 217 -24.65 -15.56 -21.65
N ALA A 218 -24.16 -16.71 -22.12
CA ALA A 218 -23.50 -16.87 -23.41
C ALA A 218 -24.52 -16.76 -24.54
N GLU A 219 -25.40 -15.78 -24.46
CA GLU A 219 -26.49 -15.45 -25.37
C GLU A 219 -26.37 -13.95 -25.64
N ASP A 220 -25.32 -13.58 -26.36
CA ASP A 220 -25.38 -12.60 -27.46
C ASP A 220 -23.96 -12.23 -27.91
N GLY A 221 -23.53 -12.84 -29.01
CA GLY A 221 -22.37 -12.37 -29.79
C GLY A 221 -21.18 -13.34 -29.88
N LYS A 222 -21.35 -14.42 -30.66
CA LYS A 222 -20.25 -15.25 -31.16
C LYS A 222 -19.16 -14.39 -31.83
N ASP A 223 -17.91 -14.60 -31.43
CA ASP A 223 -16.65 -14.45 -32.20
C ASP A 223 -16.34 -13.17 -32.99
N LYS A 224 -17.09 -12.07 -32.85
CA LYS A 224 -16.76 -10.83 -33.55
C LYS A 224 -15.83 -9.95 -32.69
N PRO A 225 -14.64 -9.56 -33.19
CA PRO A 225 -13.77 -8.62 -32.48
C PRO A 225 -14.54 -7.32 -32.23
N ARG A 226 -14.60 -6.90 -30.97
CA ARG A 226 -15.13 -5.59 -30.59
C ARG A 226 -14.00 -4.58 -30.63
N LEU A 227 -14.29 -3.35 -31.06
CA LEU A 227 -13.39 -2.22 -30.83
C LEU A 227 -13.62 -1.72 -29.41
N ASP A 228 -12.57 -1.78 -28.59
CA ASP A 228 -12.58 -1.29 -27.21
C ASP A 228 -11.31 -0.50 -26.93
N TYR A 229 -11.32 0.28 -25.87
CA TYR A 229 -10.14 1.03 -25.47
C TYR A 229 -9.03 0.08 -25.03
N VAL A 230 -7.83 0.31 -25.55
CA VAL A 230 -6.66 -0.46 -25.21
C VAL A 230 -5.72 0.34 -24.30
N PRO A 231 -4.95 -0.33 -23.44
CA PRO A 231 -3.81 0.27 -22.75
C PRO A 231 -2.98 1.15 -23.67
N THR A 232 -2.88 2.44 -23.36
CA THR A 232 -2.12 3.40 -24.15
C THR A 232 -1.15 4.16 -23.25
N PHE A 233 0.10 4.19 -23.65
CA PHE A 233 1.17 4.94 -23.01
C PHE A 233 1.26 6.34 -23.59
N TYR A 234 1.67 7.29 -22.76
CA TYR A 234 1.86 8.67 -23.19
C TYR A 234 2.86 8.78 -24.36
N PRO A 235 2.56 9.60 -25.38
CA PRO A 235 1.30 10.32 -25.59
C PRO A 235 0.20 9.45 -26.24
N ASN A 236 0.56 8.47 -27.06
CA ASN A 236 -0.40 7.68 -27.86
C ASN A 236 0.11 6.28 -28.26
N ALA A 237 1.10 5.75 -27.55
CA ALA A 237 1.76 4.48 -27.87
C ALA A 237 1.00 3.27 -27.29
N THR A 238 0.69 2.25 -28.08
CA THR A 238 0.07 1.00 -27.58
C THR A 238 1.09 -0.05 -27.15
N ASP A 239 2.38 0.24 -27.29
CA ASP A 239 3.49 -0.61 -26.87
C ASP A 239 4.43 0.16 -25.93
N VAL A 240 5.02 -0.55 -24.97
CA VAL A 240 5.90 0.07 -23.96
C VAL A 240 7.23 0.54 -24.55
N THR A 241 7.72 -0.10 -25.62
CA THR A 241 9.01 0.25 -26.25
C THR A 241 8.92 1.53 -27.07
N SER A 242 7.72 1.90 -27.53
CA SER A 242 7.44 3.16 -28.22
C SER A 242 6.91 4.25 -27.27
N ALA A 243 6.79 3.97 -25.97
CA ALA A 243 6.32 4.94 -24.99
C ALA A 243 7.33 6.05 -24.73
N ALA A 244 6.85 7.30 -24.65
CA ALA A 244 7.68 8.43 -24.27
C ALA A 244 7.92 8.44 -22.75
N ALA A 245 9.18 8.47 -22.34
CA ALA A 245 9.56 8.58 -20.94
C ALA A 245 9.56 10.03 -20.47
N ILE A 246 9.00 10.26 -19.28
CA ILE A 246 8.93 11.55 -18.62
C ILE A 246 9.91 11.58 -17.47
N THR A 247 10.68 12.66 -17.36
CA THR A 247 11.60 12.88 -16.24
C THR A 247 10.99 13.89 -15.29
N LEU A 248 10.85 13.51 -14.02
CA LEU A 248 10.42 14.40 -12.93
C LEU A 248 11.60 14.79 -12.05
N ILE A 249 11.66 16.06 -11.69
CA ILE A 249 12.58 16.60 -10.67
C ILE A 249 11.85 16.84 -9.33
N SER A 250 12.62 17.04 -8.26
CA SER A 250 12.11 17.28 -6.89
C SER A 250 11.19 18.49 -6.85
N GLY A 251 10.00 18.34 -6.28
CA GLY A 251 9.01 19.42 -6.16
C GLY A 251 8.33 19.84 -7.47
N GLN A 252 8.60 19.18 -8.60
CA GLN A 252 8.06 19.60 -9.89
C GLN A 252 6.56 19.36 -9.98
N GLN A 253 5.82 20.37 -10.45
CA GLN A 253 4.47 20.19 -10.97
C GLN A 253 4.53 20.21 -12.50
N LEU A 254 4.42 19.04 -13.11
CA LEU A 254 4.39 18.88 -14.56
C LEU A 254 2.93 18.81 -15.04
N SER A 255 2.58 19.66 -16.00
CA SER A 255 1.23 19.80 -16.56
C SER A 255 1.22 19.68 -18.08
N GLY A 256 0.03 19.55 -18.67
CA GLY A 256 -0.17 19.50 -20.12
C GLY A 256 0.18 18.15 -20.75
N LEU A 257 0.11 17.06 -19.98
CA LEU A 257 0.41 15.72 -20.48
C LEU A 257 -0.86 15.07 -21.02
N ASP A 258 -1.09 15.26 -22.31
CA ASP A 258 -2.27 14.71 -22.97
C ASP A 258 -1.99 13.29 -23.48
N ILE A 259 -2.88 12.36 -23.11
CA ILE A 259 -2.84 10.97 -23.54
C ILE A 259 -4.02 10.73 -24.49
N GLN A 260 -3.72 10.39 -25.73
CA GLN A 260 -4.72 9.99 -26.71
C GLN A 260 -4.95 8.48 -26.62
N LEU A 261 -6.03 8.07 -25.97
CA LEU A 261 -6.39 6.68 -25.74
C LEU A 261 -6.80 6.01 -27.05
N LYS A 262 -6.14 4.90 -27.39
CA LYS A 262 -6.38 4.16 -28.63
C LYS A 262 -7.50 3.14 -28.49
N LYS A 263 -8.28 2.97 -29.55
CA LYS A 263 -9.22 1.85 -29.71
C LYS A 263 -8.51 0.73 -30.48
N GLY A 264 -8.68 -0.50 -30.02
CA GLY A 264 -8.10 -1.69 -30.63
C GLY A 264 -9.08 -2.84 -30.65
N ARG A 265 -8.78 -3.86 -31.46
CA ARG A 265 -9.57 -5.09 -31.47
C ARG A 265 -9.34 -5.86 -30.18
N VAL A 266 -10.41 -6.21 -29.50
CA VAL A 266 -10.39 -7.09 -28.34
C VAL A 266 -11.32 -8.29 -28.55
N TYR A 267 -10.97 -9.39 -27.88
CA TYR A 267 -11.61 -10.69 -27.98
C TYR A 267 -12.09 -11.14 -26.60
N SER A 268 -13.08 -12.04 -26.59
CA SER A 268 -13.51 -12.75 -25.38
C SER A 268 -12.85 -14.12 -25.36
N VAL A 269 -12.11 -14.43 -24.29
CA VAL A 269 -11.49 -15.74 -24.11
C VAL A 269 -12.31 -16.55 -23.12
N SER A 270 -13.00 -17.57 -23.62
CA SER A 270 -13.81 -18.47 -22.79
C SER A 270 -13.10 -19.79 -22.51
N GLY A 271 -13.33 -20.35 -21.32
CA GLY A 271 -12.86 -21.67 -20.94
C GLY A 271 -13.80 -22.34 -19.95
N ARG A 272 -13.47 -23.57 -19.55
CA ARG A 272 -14.24 -24.34 -18.57
C ARG A 272 -13.32 -24.90 -17.49
N LEU A 273 -13.72 -24.70 -16.23
CA LEU A 273 -13.01 -25.20 -15.08
C LEU A 273 -13.64 -26.53 -14.64
N ASN A 274 -12.90 -27.64 -14.80
CA ASN A 274 -13.46 -28.98 -14.61
C ASN A 274 -13.42 -29.47 -13.15
N ARG A 275 -12.58 -28.89 -12.29
CA ARG A 275 -12.54 -29.19 -10.84
C ARG A 275 -12.22 -27.94 -10.03
N VAL A 276 -12.95 -27.76 -8.94
CA VAL A 276 -12.69 -26.75 -7.89
C VAL A 276 -12.92 -27.42 -6.55
N ALA A 277 -11.95 -27.38 -5.64
CA ALA A 277 -12.13 -27.93 -4.30
C ALA A 277 -13.16 -27.07 -3.51
N PRO A 278 -14.04 -27.66 -2.68
CA PRO A 278 -15.00 -26.92 -1.87
C PRO A 278 -14.33 -25.80 -1.07
N GLY A 279 -14.92 -24.60 -1.08
CA GLY A 279 -14.38 -23.42 -0.38
C GLY A 279 -13.22 -22.71 -1.09
N THR A 280 -12.76 -23.20 -2.24
CA THR A 280 -11.65 -22.57 -3.00
C THR A 280 -12.16 -21.45 -3.91
N ARG A 281 -11.48 -20.30 -3.89
CA ARG A 281 -11.66 -19.24 -4.89
C ARG A 281 -10.56 -19.38 -5.93
N VAL A 282 -10.94 -19.59 -7.19
CA VAL A 282 -9.99 -19.66 -8.31
C VAL A 282 -10.04 -18.33 -9.03
N GLN A 283 -8.93 -17.62 -9.09
CA GLN A 283 -8.80 -16.41 -9.88
C GLN A 283 -8.10 -16.77 -11.20
N ILE A 284 -8.81 -16.60 -12.31
CA ILE A 284 -8.27 -16.82 -13.65
C ILE A 284 -7.91 -15.46 -14.21
N THR A 285 -6.66 -15.28 -14.64
CA THR A 285 -6.18 -14.00 -15.18
C THR A 285 -5.33 -14.27 -16.42
N ALA A 286 -5.63 -13.61 -17.54
CA ALA A 286 -4.74 -13.71 -18.70
C ALA A 286 -3.55 -12.74 -18.55
N GLN A 287 -2.35 -13.29 -18.51
CA GLN A 287 -1.10 -12.52 -18.44
C GLN A 287 -0.40 -12.54 -19.80
N PRO A 288 -0.17 -11.38 -20.45
CA PRO A 288 0.54 -11.34 -21.72
C PRO A 288 2.00 -11.81 -21.54
N LYS A 289 2.47 -12.66 -22.46
CA LYS A 289 3.87 -13.07 -22.58
C LYS A 289 4.59 -12.08 -23.48
N THR A 290 5.47 -11.27 -22.91
CA THR A 290 6.32 -10.34 -23.67
C THR A 290 7.75 -10.89 -23.66
N ASN A 291 8.32 -11.21 -24.84
CA ASN A 291 9.70 -11.65 -25.09
C ASN A 291 10.43 -12.28 -23.89
N GLY A 292 10.02 -13.49 -23.49
CA GLY A 292 10.73 -14.30 -22.48
C GLY A 292 10.62 -13.83 -21.03
N ARG A 293 9.84 -12.78 -20.74
CA ARG A 293 9.54 -12.34 -19.37
C ARG A 293 8.04 -12.42 -19.13
N THR A 294 7.66 -13.20 -18.13
CA THR A 294 6.32 -13.12 -17.53
C THR A 294 6.19 -11.70 -17.00
N GLY A 295 5.49 -10.83 -17.72
CA GLY A 295 5.23 -9.45 -17.35
C GLY A 295 4.24 -9.40 -16.20
N ALA A 296 4.62 -9.93 -15.03
CA ALA A 296 3.67 -10.26 -13.95
C ALA A 296 3.07 -9.05 -13.21
N TYR A 297 3.21 -7.83 -13.73
CA TYR A 297 2.40 -6.67 -13.33
C TYR A 297 1.88 -5.84 -14.52
N PHE A 298 2.11 -6.32 -15.75
CA PHE A 298 1.39 -5.87 -16.94
C PHE A 298 0.13 -6.72 -17.21
N GLY A 299 -0.34 -7.47 -16.19
CA GLY A 299 -1.49 -8.37 -16.29
C GLY A 299 -2.79 -7.59 -16.47
N PHE A 300 -3.16 -7.35 -17.73
CA PHE A 300 -4.39 -6.67 -18.15
C PHE A 300 -5.40 -7.60 -18.81
N GLY A 301 -5.21 -8.92 -18.72
CA GLY A 301 -6.32 -9.82 -18.95
C GLY A 301 -7.31 -9.63 -17.82
N GLY A 302 -8.56 -9.30 -18.15
CA GLY A 302 -9.65 -9.35 -17.20
C GLY A 302 -9.54 -10.61 -16.33
N GLY A 303 -9.67 -10.43 -15.03
CA GLY A 303 -9.64 -11.54 -14.08
C GLY A 303 -11.06 -11.95 -13.73
N VAL A 304 -11.38 -13.24 -13.84
CA VAL A 304 -12.65 -13.76 -13.32
C VAL A 304 -12.37 -14.60 -12.08
N THR A 305 -13.10 -14.31 -11.01
CA THR A 305 -13.12 -15.18 -9.84
C THR A 305 -14.21 -16.22 -10.00
N VAL A 306 -13.80 -17.48 -10.11
CA VAL A 306 -14.68 -18.63 -10.20
C VAL A 306 -14.75 -19.32 -8.84
N ARG A 307 -15.97 -19.61 -8.37
CA ARG A 307 -16.22 -20.21 -7.04
C ARG A 307 -16.70 -21.66 -7.11
N GLN A 308 -17.08 -22.14 -8.29
CA GLN A 308 -17.60 -23.48 -8.54
C GLN A 308 -17.16 -23.95 -9.94
N VAL A 309 -17.22 -25.26 -10.20
CA VAL A 309 -17.04 -25.82 -11.55
C VAL A 309 -17.99 -25.11 -12.52
N GLY A 310 -17.47 -24.63 -13.65
CA GLY A 310 -18.28 -23.81 -14.55
C GLY A 310 -17.48 -23.24 -15.72
N SER A 311 -18.19 -22.64 -16.67
CA SER A 311 -17.59 -21.82 -17.71
C SER A 311 -17.14 -20.48 -17.15
N PHE A 312 -16.07 -19.93 -17.72
CA PHE A 312 -15.63 -18.56 -17.49
C PHE A 312 -15.38 -17.89 -18.83
N ALA A 313 -15.49 -16.57 -18.86
CA ALA A 313 -15.11 -15.75 -20.01
C ALA A 313 -14.32 -14.55 -19.52
N LEU A 314 -13.16 -14.32 -20.12
CA LEU A 314 -12.34 -13.13 -19.91
C LEU A 314 -12.68 -12.14 -21.02
N PRO A 315 -13.39 -11.03 -20.73
CA PRO A 315 -13.68 -10.02 -21.74
C PRO A 315 -12.45 -9.16 -22.05
N SER A 316 -12.51 -8.45 -23.17
CA SER A 316 -11.56 -7.41 -23.59
C SER A 316 -10.07 -7.84 -23.64
N VAL A 317 -9.79 -9.06 -24.11
CA VAL A 317 -8.43 -9.58 -24.30
C VAL A 317 -7.88 -9.12 -25.66
N GLN A 318 -6.74 -8.42 -25.65
CA GLN A 318 -6.07 -8.02 -26.89
C GLN A 318 -5.43 -9.22 -27.62
N PRO A 319 -5.23 -9.18 -28.94
CA PRO A 319 -4.47 -10.21 -29.63
C PRO A 319 -3.03 -10.26 -29.15
N GLY A 320 -2.54 -11.45 -28.81
CA GLY A 320 -1.19 -11.67 -28.29
C GLY A 320 -1.00 -13.08 -27.73
N LEU A 321 0.20 -13.35 -27.22
CA LEU A 321 0.51 -14.60 -26.52
C LEU A 321 0.25 -14.42 -25.03
N TYR A 322 -0.47 -15.34 -24.40
CA TYR A 322 -0.84 -15.26 -22.98
C TYR A 322 -0.50 -16.53 -22.19
N SER A 323 -0.34 -16.40 -20.87
CA SER A 323 -0.47 -17.49 -19.89
C SER A 323 -1.72 -17.26 -19.04
N LEU A 324 -2.45 -18.34 -18.73
CA LEU A 324 -3.63 -18.36 -17.86
C LEU A 324 -3.30 -18.95 -16.50
#